data_AF-A0A315XWH9-F1
#
_entry.id   AF-A0A315XWH9-F1
#
_cell.length_a   1.000
_cell.length_b   1.000
_cell.length_c   1.000
_cell.angle_alpha   90.00
_cell.angle_beta   90.00
_cell.angle_gamma   90.00
#
_symmetry.space_group_name_H-M   'P 1'
#
loop_
_entity.id
_entity.type
_entity.pdbx_description
1 polymer ?
#
loop_
_entity_poly.entity_id
_entity_poly.type
_entity_poly.pdbx_seq_one_letter_code
_entity_poly.pdbx_strand_id
1 'polypeptide(L)'
;MVTTTTTTTTTTTTTTTTTTTTLPPVTRTAGDTNCDGTVELADAILIMQSLANPNKYTISEQGKLNGDVDDSTVGLTSNDALKIQEFLLHKISSL
;
A
#
# COMPACT_ATOMS: atom_id res chain seq x y z
N MET A 1 -7.40 -40.04 24.50
CA MET A 1 -7.24 -38.90 23.57
C MET A 1 -6.46 -37.81 24.28
N VAL A 2 -5.22 -37.54 23.87
CA VAL A 2 -4.58 -36.21 23.94
C VAL A 2 -3.49 -36.23 22.86
N THR A 3 -3.68 -35.46 21.78
CA THR A 3 -2.62 -35.21 20.80
C THR A 3 -2.09 -33.82 21.08
N THR A 4 -0.83 -33.73 21.51
CA THR A 4 -0.13 -32.47 21.78
C THR A 4 0.55 -32.00 20.50
N THR A 5 0.20 -30.80 20.02
CA THR A 5 0.83 -30.16 18.85
C THR A 5 1.69 -29.01 19.36
N THR A 6 3.01 -29.10 19.13
CA THR A 6 3.99 -28.06 19.50
C THR A 6 4.29 -27.19 18.29
N THR A 7 4.07 -25.88 18.41
CA THR A 7 4.30 -24.87 17.37
C THR A 7 5.74 -24.37 17.39
N THR A 8 6.43 -24.44 16.26
CA THR A 8 7.79 -23.91 16.06
C THR A 8 7.73 -22.45 15.62
N THR A 9 8.30 -21.53 16.40
CA THR A 9 8.42 -20.10 16.06
C THR A 9 9.74 -19.87 15.32
N THR A 10 9.68 -19.51 14.04
CA THR A 10 10.84 -19.12 13.22
C THR A 10 11.03 -17.60 13.30
N THR A 11 12.11 -17.16 13.94
CA THR A 11 12.54 -15.76 13.96
C THR A 11 13.33 -15.47 12.68
N THR A 12 12.72 -14.75 11.73
CA THR A 12 13.39 -14.31 10.50
C THR A 12 13.99 -12.92 10.73
N THR A 13 15.32 -12.87 10.83
CA THR A 13 16.11 -11.63 10.84
C THR A 13 16.14 -11.04 9.43
N THR A 14 15.45 -9.92 9.23
CA THR A 14 15.48 -9.19 7.95
C THR A 14 16.72 -8.29 7.88
N THR A 15 17.69 -8.69 7.07
CA THR A 15 18.84 -7.87 6.69
C THR A 15 18.39 -6.81 5.69
N THR A 16 18.44 -5.52 6.07
CA THR A 16 18.14 -4.39 5.19
C THR A 16 19.30 -4.18 4.20
N THR A 17 19.14 -4.65 2.96
CA THR A 17 20.05 -4.32 1.86
C THR A 17 19.57 -3.06 1.17
N THR A 18 20.17 -1.91 1.47
CA THR A 18 19.92 -0.65 0.78
C THR A 18 20.59 -0.69 -0.58
N THR A 19 19.82 -0.93 -1.64
CA THR A 19 20.31 -0.85 -3.02
C THR A 19 19.92 0.52 -3.57
N THR A 20 20.88 1.44 -3.62
CA THR A 20 20.72 2.73 -4.30
C THR A 20 20.85 2.49 -5.80
N THR A 21 19.74 2.12 -6.44
CA THR A 21 19.62 2.10 -7.89
C THR A 21 19.02 3.43 -8.31
N THR A 22 19.78 4.25 -9.03
CA THR A 22 19.30 5.46 -9.69
C THR A 22 18.34 5.05 -10.80
N LEU A 23 17.11 4.66 -10.44
CA LEU A 23 16.04 4.42 -11.39
C LEU A 23 15.74 5.73 -12.13
N PRO A 24 15.39 5.68 -13.43
CA PRO A 24 14.76 6.82 -14.10
C PRO A 24 13.59 7.31 -13.22
N PRO A 25 13.26 8.62 -13.22
CA PRO A 25 12.26 9.18 -12.33
C PRO A 25 10.97 8.37 -12.48
N VAL A 26 10.71 7.51 -11.49
CA VAL A 26 9.48 6.73 -11.46
C VAL A 26 8.42 7.79 -11.28
N THR A 27 7.64 8.01 -12.33
CA THR A 27 6.65 9.08 -12.35
C THR A 27 5.61 8.66 -11.34
N ARG A 28 5.68 9.23 -10.13
CA ARG A 28 4.74 8.96 -9.05
C ARG A 28 3.38 9.47 -9.51
N THR A 29 2.48 8.55 -9.81
CA THR A 29 1.07 8.87 -10.05
C THR A 29 0.38 8.80 -8.71
N ALA A 30 0.24 9.95 -8.04
CA ALA A 30 -0.40 10.00 -6.72
C ALA A 30 -1.84 9.47 -6.81
N GLY A 31 -2.18 8.51 -5.95
CA GLY A 31 -3.47 7.82 -5.92
C GLY A 31 -3.54 6.51 -6.71
N ASP A 32 -2.62 6.23 -7.63
CA ASP A 32 -2.61 5.01 -8.46
C ASP A 32 -1.94 3.84 -7.71
N THR A 33 -2.69 3.25 -6.78
CA THR A 33 -2.20 2.20 -5.88
C THR A 33 -2.03 0.87 -6.62
N ASN A 34 -2.85 0.61 -7.63
CA ASN A 34 -2.79 -0.63 -8.41
C ASN A 34 -1.73 -0.59 -9.54
N CYS A 35 -1.14 0.58 -9.82
CA CYS A 35 -0.14 0.84 -10.86
C CYS A 35 -0.64 0.62 -12.30
N ASP A 36 -1.91 0.91 -12.59
CA ASP A 36 -2.50 0.80 -13.93
C ASP A 36 -2.43 2.10 -14.75
N GLY A 37 -1.95 3.19 -14.14
CA GLY A 37 -1.80 4.51 -14.77
C GLY A 37 -3.04 5.39 -14.68
N THR A 38 -4.11 4.92 -14.04
CA THR A 38 -5.35 5.67 -13.79
C THR A 38 -5.59 5.76 -12.29
N VAL A 39 -6.09 6.91 -11.83
CA VAL A 39 -6.55 7.06 -10.44
C VAL A 39 -8.05 6.85 -10.42
N GLU A 40 -8.50 5.77 -9.80
CA GLU A 40 -9.91 5.40 -9.72
C GLU A 40 -10.31 4.77 -8.38
N LEU A 41 -11.58 4.40 -8.25
CA LEU A 41 -12.09 3.83 -7.00
C LEU A 41 -11.42 2.49 -6.65
N ALA A 42 -10.93 1.77 -7.66
CA ALA A 42 -10.21 0.51 -7.47
C ALA A 42 -8.97 0.69 -6.58
N ASP A 43 -8.27 1.84 -6.67
CA ASP A 43 -7.09 2.13 -5.86
C ASP A 43 -7.43 2.25 -4.37
N ALA A 44 -8.46 3.04 -4.05
CA ALA A 44 -8.94 3.19 -2.68
C ALA A 44 -9.45 1.85 -2.11
N ILE A 45 -10.13 1.04 -2.93
CA ILE A 45 -10.58 -0.30 -2.54
C ILE A 45 -9.38 -1.21 -2.28
N LEU A 46 -8.35 -1.18 -3.12
CA LEU A 46 -7.15 -2.01 -2.97
C LEU A 46 -6.39 -1.67 -1.67
N ILE A 47 -6.27 -0.39 -1.31
CA ILE A 47 -5.72 0.04 -0.01
C ILE A 47 -6.52 -0.60 1.14
N MET A 48 -7.84 -0.43 1.15
CA MET A 48 -8.69 -0.99 2.21
C MET A 48 -8.66 -2.51 2.27
N GLN A 49 -8.62 -3.19 1.12
CA GLN A 49 -8.51 -4.64 1.03
C GLN A 49 -7.16 -5.15 1.56
N SER A 50 -6.07 -4.45 1.25
CA SER A 50 -4.72 -4.80 1.74
C SER A 50 -4.61 -4.60 3.24
N LEU A 51 -5.25 -3.56 3.80
CA LEU A 51 -5.31 -3.35 5.26
C LEU A 51 -6.16 -4.42 5.96
N ALA A 52 -7.29 -4.83 5.35
CA ALA A 52 -8.18 -5.82 5.93
C ALA A 52 -7.67 -7.26 5.83
N ASN A 53 -6.98 -7.61 4.74
CA ASN A 53 -6.41 -8.93 4.53
C ASN A 53 -5.12 -8.86 3.67
N PRO A 54 -3.99 -8.50 4.29
CA PRO A 54 -2.72 -8.31 3.57
C PRO A 54 -2.18 -9.59 2.94
N ASN A 55 -2.59 -10.76 3.43
CA ASN A 55 -2.18 -12.05 2.88
C ASN A 55 -2.84 -12.34 1.51
N LYS A 56 -4.02 -11.77 1.25
CA LYS A 56 -4.78 -11.97 0.01
C LYS A 56 -4.60 -10.81 -0.97
N TYR A 57 -4.50 -9.59 -0.46
CA TYR A 57 -4.41 -8.38 -1.26
C TYR A 57 -3.09 -7.68 -1.01
N THR A 58 -2.16 -7.86 -1.94
CA THR A 58 -0.81 -7.32 -1.85
C THR A 58 -0.67 -6.11 -2.76
N ILE A 59 -0.09 -5.04 -2.22
CA ILE A 59 0.25 -3.83 -2.98
C ILE A 59 1.75 -3.87 -3.28
N SER A 60 2.10 -3.56 -4.52
CA SER A 60 3.51 -3.45 -4.95
C SER A 60 4.22 -2.34 -4.18
N GLU A 61 5.55 -2.33 -4.16
CA GLU A 61 6.30 -1.25 -3.52
C GLU A 61 5.99 0.11 -4.18
N GLN A 62 5.87 0.15 -5.51
CA GLN A 62 5.46 1.35 -6.23
C GLN A 62 4.03 1.78 -5.88
N GLY A 63 3.10 0.81 -5.79
CA GLY A 63 1.71 1.08 -5.42
C GLY A 63 1.58 1.66 -4.02
N LYS A 64 2.46 1.27 -3.09
CA LYS A 64 2.53 1.87 -1.75
C LYS A 64 2.99 3.32 -1.82
N LEU A 65 3.99 3.64 -2.64
CA LEU A 65 4.48 5.01 -2.83
C LEU A 65 3.46 5.91 -3.55
N ASN A 66 2.70 5.34 -4.48
CA ASN A 66 1.64 6.05 -5.19
C ASN A 66 0.41 6.28 -4.29
N GLY A 67 0.02 5.27 -3.52
CA GLY A 67 -1.14 5.30 -2.65
C GLY A 67 -0.94 6.04 -1.33
N ASP A 68 0.31 6.25 -0.88
CA ASP A 68 0.64 7.07 0.30
C ASP A 68 0.50 8.56 -0.08
N VAL A 69 -0.72 9.07 0.07
CA VAL A 69 -1.16 10.44 -0.28
C VAL A 69 -1.55 11.23 0.98
N ASP A 70 -1.59 10.57 2.14
CA ASP A 70 -1.80 11.19 3.42
C ASP A 70 -0.51 11.48 4.18
N ASP A 71 0.09 12.64 3.89
CA ASP A 71 1.25 13.17 4.62
C ASP A 71 1.06 13.30 6.15
N SER A 72 -0.17 13.12 6.68
CA SER A 72 -0.43 13.11 8.12
C SER A 72 0.18 11.90 8.84
N THR A 73 0.38 10.79 8.13
CA THR A 73 0.92 9.54 8.66
C THR A 73 1.84 8.87 7.67
N VAL A 74 2.89 8.20 8.15
CA VAL A 74 3.82 7.48 7.26
C VAL A 74 3.23 6.12 6.87
N GLY A 75 3.08 5.88 5.56
CA GLY A 75 2.63 4.61 5.00
C GLY A 75 1.12 4.52 4.82
N LEU A 76 0.68 3.50 4.07
CA LEU A 76 -0.72 3.32 3.70
C LEU A 76 -1.65 3.11 4.90
N THR A 77 -2.68 3.94 4.96
CA THR A 77 -3.76 3.93 5.94
C THR A 77 -5.13 4.02 5.25
N SER A 78 -6.20 3.95 6.04
CA SER A 78 -7.55 4.21 5.52
C SER A 78 -7.77 5.67 5.12
N ASN A 79 -6.96 6.61 5.62
CA ASN A 79 -7.07 8.02 5.25
C ASN A 79 -6.58 8.29 3.83
N ASP A 80 -5.60 7.52 3.36
CA ASP A 80 -5.15 7.54 1.97
C ASP A 80 -6.29 7.16 1.01
N ALA A 81 -6.97 6.06 1.34
CA ALA A 81 -8.14 5.61 0.59
C ALA A 81 -9.27 6.66 0.61
N LEU A 82 -9.43 7.39 1.73
CA LEU A 82 -10.39 8.48 1.83
C LEU A 82 -9.99 9.66 0.93
N LYS A 83 -8.73 10.09 0.96
CA LYS A 83 -8.22 11.18 0.11
C LYS A 83 -8.42 10.88 -1.37
N ILE A 84 -8.14 9.66 -1.82
CA ILE A 84 -8.40 9.24 -3.21
C ILE A 84 -9.89 9.39 -3.54
N GLN A 85 -10.80 8.94 -2.67
CA GLN A 85 -12.23 9.14 -2.89
C GLN A 85 -12.64 10.62 -2.95
N GLU A 86 -12.07 11.46 -2.09
CA GLU A 86 -12.33 12.90 -2.08
C GLU A 86 -11.83 13.58 -3.36
N PHE A 87 -10.70 13.13 -3.90
CA PHE A 87 -10.16 13.58 -5.18
C PHE A 87 -11.08 13.19 -6.34
N LEU A 88 -11.55 11.94 -6.39
CA LEU A 88 -12.49 11.46 -7.40
C LEU A 88 -13.85 12.18 -7.36
N LEU A 89 -14.26 12.63 -6.16
CA LEU A 89 -15.46 13.44 -5.97
C LEU A 89 -15.23 14.94 -6.23
N HIS A 90 -14.02 15.34 -6.65
CA HIS A 90 -13.60 16.73 -6.84
C HIS A 90 -13.75 17.60 -5.59
N LYS A 91 -13.73 17.00 -4.39
CA LYS A 91 -13.69 17.75 -3.11
C LYS A 91 -12.32 18.36 -2.85
N ILE A 92 -11.28 17.70 -3.36
CA ILE A 92 -9.90 18.18 -3.37
C ILE A 92 -9.38 18.15 -4.81
N SER A 93 -8.50 19.08 -5.16
CA SER A 93 -7.98 19.24 -6.52
C SER A 93 -6.66 18.49 -6.78
N SER A 94 -6.04 17.94 -5.75
CA SER A 94 -4.75 17.24 -5.81
C SER A 94 -4.61 16.24 -4.67
N LEU A 95 -3.79 15.21 -4.91
CA LEU A 95 -3.38 14.19 -3.95
C LEU A 95 -1.93 14.42 -3.51
#